data_AF-A0A7L8YRE0-F1
#
_entry.id   AF-A0A7L8YRE0-F1
#
_cell.length_a   1.000
_cell.length_b   1.000
_cell.length_c   1.000
_cell.angle_alpha   90.00
_cell.angle_beta   90.00
_cell.angle_gamma   90.00
#
_symmetry.space_group_name_H-M   'P 1'
#
loop_
_entity.id
_entity.type
_entity.pdbx_description
1 polymer ?
#
loop_
_entity_poly.entity_id
_entity_poly.type
_entity_poly.pdbx_seq_one_letter_code
_entity_poly.pdbx_strand_id
1 'polypeptide(L)'
;VNHVRELTGYHRVMVYKFHEDEHGEVVAENKRDDLEPYMGLHYPATDIPQASRFLFKQNRVRMIADCRATPVRVIQDENLMQPLCLVGSTLRAPHGCHAQYMANMGSIASLAMAVIINGGEEEGTKNSMKLWGLVVCHHTSPRCIPFPLRYACEFLMQAFGLQLNMELQLASQMSEKHILSTQTLLCDMILRDSPTGIVTQSPSIMDLVKCDGAALYYHGKYWPLGVTPSESQIKDIVEWLLATHGDSTGLSTDSLADAGYPSAASLGDAVCGMAVAYITSRDFLFWFRSHTAKEVKWGGAKHHPEDKD
;
A
#
# COMPACT_ATOMS: atom_id res chain seq x y z
N VAL A 1 17.89 5.57 -5.00
CA VAL A 1 17.85 7.05 -5.09
C VAL A 1 19.24 7.69 -5.21
N ASN A 2 20.21 7.34 -4.34
CA ASN A 2 21.56 7.91 -4.35
C ASN A 2 22.27 7.82 -5.72
N HIS A 3 22.44 6.60 -6.25
CA HIS A 3 23.08 6.38 -7.55
C HIS A 3 22.40 7.14 -8.70
N VAL A 4 21.06 7.17 -8.73
CA VAL A 4 20.31 7.92 -9.77
C VAL A 4 20.58 9.41 -9.66
N ARG A 5 20.65 9.97 -8.44
CA ARG A 5 20.97 11.39 -8.24
C ARG A 5 22.40 11.72 -8.67
N GLU A 6 23.37 10.89 -8.30
CA GLU A 6 24.77 11.04 -8.72
C GLU A 6 24.91 11.00 -10.24
N LEU A 7 24.24 10.05 -10.90
CA LEU A 7 24.26 9.91 -12.35
C LEU A 7 23.61 11.09 -13.07
N THR A 8 22.45 11.54 -12.58
CA THR A 8 21.59 12.47 -13.31
C THR A 8 21.77 13.94 -12.89
N GLY A 9 22.32 14.20 -11.70
CA GLY A 9 22.48 15.52 -11.11
C GLY A 9 21.18 16.28 -10.82
N TYR A 10 20.05 15.58 -10.71
CA TYR A 10 18.79 16.20 -10.28
C TYR A 10 18.88 16.64 -8.80
N HIS A 11 18.08 17.64 -8.40
CA HIS A 11 18.18 18.17 -7.04
C HIS A 11 17.53 17.22 -6.03
N ARG A 12 16.43 16.55 -6.43
CA ARG A 12 15.71 15.55 -5.66
C ARG A 12 15.51 14.30 -6.51
N VAL A 13 15.70 13.13 -5.92
CA VAL A 13 15.35 11.82 -6.50
C VAL A 13 14.63 11.01 -5.43
N MET A 14 13.47 10.48 -5.78
CA MET A 14 12.60 9.76 -4.85
C MET A 14 12.05 8.48 -5.47
N VAL A 15 11.76 7.49 -4.63
CA VAL A 15 10.97 6.31 -4.98
C VAL A 15 9.54 6.59 -4.53
N TYR A 16 8.62 6.58 -5.47
CA TYR A 16 7.20 6.76 -5.28
C TYR A 16 6.50 5.42 -5.48
N LYS A 17 6.04 4.80 -4.40
CA LYS A 17 5.37 3.49 -4.41
C LYS A 17 3.87 3.69 -4.56
N PHE A 18 3.21 2.90 -5.42
CA PHE A 18 1.75 2.83 -5.46
C PHE A 18 1.24 1.81 -4.43
N HIS A 19 0.20 2.18 -3.69
CA HIS A 19 -0.57 1.30 -2.80
C HIS A 19 -1.71 0.61 -3.57
N GLU A 20 -2.49 -0.22 -2.88
CA GLU A 20 -3.55 -1.04 -3.49
C GLU A 20 -4.70 -0.22 -4.08
N ASP A 21 -5.06 0.89 -3.42
CA ASP A 21 -6.00 1.92 -3.86
C ASP A 21 -5.36 2.92 -4.86
N GLU A 22 -4.17 2.62 -5.36
CA GLU A 22 -3.41 3.41 -6.36
C GLU A 22 -2.98 4.82 -5.93
N HIS A 23 -3.25 5.24 -4.69
CA HIS A 23 -2.55 6.38 -4.11
C HIS A 23 -1.06 6.04 -3.99
N GLY A 24 -0.19 7.05 -3.85
CA GLY A 24 1.22 6.77 -3.71
C GLY A 24 1.91 7.47 -2.56
N GLU A 25 3.08 6.93 -2.22
CA GLU A 25 3.87 7.30 -1.06
C GLU A 25 5.34 7.44 -1.47
N VAL A 26 6.00 8.46 -0.96
CA VAL A 26 7.45 8.61 -1.10
C VAL A 26 8.16 7.74 -0.05
N VAL A 27 8.61 6.56 -0.47
CA VAL A 27 9.21 5.53 0.41
C VAL A 27 10.74 5.61 0.50
N ALA A 28 11.38 6.41 -0.35
CA ALA A 28 12.81 6.72 -0.27
C ALA A 28 13.10 8.04 -0.97
N GLU A 29 14.05 8.81 -0.46
CA GLU A 29 14.41 10.12 -1.01
C GLU A 29 15.90 10.42 -0.86
N ASN A 30 16.48 11.08 -1.86
CA ASN A 30 17.74 11.82 -1.74
C ASN A 30 17.55 13.20 -2.37
N LYS A 31 17.82 14.26 -1.63
CA LYS A 31 17.58 15.65 -2.03
C LYS A 31 18.77 16.55 -1.72
N ARG A 32 18.77 17.75 -2.31
CA ARG A 32 19.61 18.86 -1.87
C ARG A 32 19.15 19.33 -0.49
N ASP A 33 20.08 19.73 0.36
CA ASP A 33 19.81 19.93 1.80
C ASP A 33 18.80 21.05 2.08
N ASP A 34 18.78 22.09 1.26
CA ASP A 34 17.91 23.27 1.34
C ASP A 34 16.46 23.02 0.92
N LEU A 35 16.13 21.86 0.34
CA LEU A 35 14.77 21.54 -0.09
C LEU A 35 13.97 20.87 1.03
N GLU A 36 12.68 21.14 1.14
CA GLU A 36 11.80 20.43 2.08
C GLU A 36 11.75 18.93 1.78
N PRO A 37 11.78 18.01 2.76
CA PRO A 37 11.71 16.57 2.51
C PRO A 37 10.30 16.13 2.09
N TYR A 38 10.20 15.21 1.14
CA TYR A 38 8.92 14.57 0.77
C TYR A 38 8.79 13.14 1.31
N MET A 39 9.85 12.61 1.92
CA MET A 39 9.86 11.28 2.54
C MET A 39 8.65 11.06 3.46
N GLY A 40 7.93 9.95 3.23
CA GLY A 40 6.74 9.54 3.99
C GLY A 40 5.46 10.30 3.64
N LEU A 41 5.49 11.23 2.67
CA LEU A 41 4.27 11.89 2.21
C LEU A 41 3.48 10.99 1.25
N HIS A 42 2.17 10.96 1.47
CA HIS A 42 1.18 10.32 0.62
C HIS A 42 0.53 11.35 -0.31
N TYR A 43 0.18 10.89 -1.52
CA TYR A 43 -0.44 11.68 -2.57
C TYR A 43 -1.62 10.90 -3.15
N PRO A 44 -2.72 11.58 -3.50
CA PRO A 44 -3.93 10.93 -3.99
C PRO A 44 -3.69 10.24 -5.34
N ALA A 45 -4.47 9.20 -5.63
CA ALA A 45 -4.37 8.45 -6.88
C ALA A 45 -4.56 9.34 -8.14
N THR A 46 -5.29 10.45 -8.00
CA THR A 46 -5.61 11.41 -9.07
C THR A 46 -4.42 12.29 -9.48
N ASP A 47 -3.37 12.38 -8.66
CA ASP A 47 -2.15 13.13 -9.02
C ASP A 47 -1.40 12.50 -10.21
N ILE A 48 -1.53 11.18 -10.36
CA ILE A 48 -1.02 10.42 -11.52
C ILE A 48 -2.18 9.60 -12.09
N PRO A 49 -2.99 10.16 -13.01
CA PRO A 49 -4.19 9.50 -13.53
C PRO A 49 -3.94 8.10 -14.09
N GLN A 50 -4.95 7.24 -14.08
CA GLN A 50 -4.91 5.86 -14.56
C GLN A 50 -4.35 5.76 -15.98
N ALA A 51 -4.75 6.67 -16.87
CA ALA A 51 -4.23 6.75 -18.24
C ALA A 51 -2.71 6.99 -18.25
N SER A 52 -2.20 7.86 -17.37
CA SER A 52 -0.75 8.09 -17.23
C SER A 52 -0.03 6.88 -16.66
N ARG A 53 -0.59 6.20 -15.65
CA ARG A 53 -0.04 4.95 -15.10
C ARG A 53 0.08 3.88 -16.19
N PHE A 54 -0.96 3.71 -17.03
CA PHE A 54 -0.93 2.80 -18.16
C PHE A 54 0.16 3.18 -19.19
N LEU A 55 0.30 4.47 -19.50
CA LEU A 55 1.36 4.94 -20.41
C LEU A 55 2.77 4.66 -19.87
N PHE A 56 2.99 4.69 -18.56
CA PHE A 56 4.28 4.33 -17.96
C PHE A 56 4.62 2.84 -18.08
N LYS A 57 3.61 1.96 -18.20
CA LYS A 57 3.86 0.54 -18.52
C LYS A 57 4.44 0.36 -19.92
N GLN A 58 4.01 1.19 -20.88
CA GLN A 58 4.49 1.17 -22.27
C GLN A 58 5.79 1.97 -22.46
N ASN A 59 5.85 3.18 -21.91
CA ASN A 59 6.97 4.10 -22.02
C ASN A 59 7.57 4.34 -20.65
N ARG A 60 8.65 3.60 -20.38
CA ARG A 60 9.22 3.46 -19.04
C ARG A 60 9.98 4.69 -18.57
N VAL A 61 10.34 5.62 -19.45
CA VAL A 61 11.07 6.84 -19.10
C VAL A 61 10.42 8.06 -19.73
N ARG A 62 10.13 9.06 -18.91
CA ARG A 62 9.59 10.35 -19.35
C ARG A 62 10.41 11.48 -18.76
N MET A 63 10.85 12.40 -19.62
CA MET A 63 11.57 13.61 -19.21
C MET A 63 10.79 14.84 -19.64
N ILE A 64 10.69 15.82 -18.74
CA ILE A 64 10.18 17.16 -18.99
C ILE A 64 11.31 18.12 -18.62
N ALA A 65 11.90 18.77 -19.62
CA ALA A 65 13.10 19.59 -19.40
C ALA A 65 12.79 20.95 -18.77
N ASP A 66 11.62 21.52 -19.07
CA ASP A 66 11.08 22.74 -18.46
C ASP A 66 9.55 22.70 -18.57
N CYS A 67 8.84 22.70 -17.44
CA CYS A 67 7.38 22.71 -17.43
C CYS A 67 6.78 24.05 -17.87
N ARG A 68 7.56 25.13 -17.91
CA ARG A 68 7.13 26.48 -18.30
C ARG A 68 7.34 26.76 -19.78
N ALA A 69 8.04 25.87 -20.49
CA ALA A 69 8.29 26.04 -21.91
C ALA A 69 6.99 25.93 -22.71
N THR A 70 6.79 26.84 -23.66
CA THR A 70 5.62 26.82 -24.55
C THR A 70 5.68 25.61 -25.47
N PRO A 71 4.65 24.74 -25.50
CA PRO A 71 4.62 23.60 -26.41
C PRO A 71 4.63 24.02 -27.87
N VAL A 72 5.37 23.28 -28.70
CA VAL A 72 5.42 23.50 -30.15
C VAL A 72 4.43 22.58 -30.84
N ARG A 73 3.59 23.14 -31.72
CA ARG A 73 2.59 22.39 -32.47
C ARG A 73 3.27 21.53 -33.55
N VAL A 74 2.88 20.26 -33.63
CA VAL A 74 3.26 19.37 -34.73
C VAL A 74 2.46 19.75 -35.97
N ILE A 75 3.15 20.01 -37.08
CA ILE A 75 2.53 20.22 -38.40
C ILE A 75 2.21 18.84 -38.98
N GLN A 76 0.95 18.63 -39.35
CA GLN A 76 0.44 17.36 -39.86
C GLN A 76 -0.21 17.59 -41.23
N ASP A 77 -0.12 16.60 -42.11
CA ASP A 77 -0.82 16.60 -43.39
C ASP A 77 -2.34 16.51 -43.17
N GLU A 78 -3.12 17.28 -43.91
CA GLU A 78 -4.59 17.31 -43.79
C GLU A 78 -5.26 15.98 -44.20
N ASN A 79 -4.55 15.13 -44.97
CA ASN A 79 -5.04 13.81 -45.38
C ASN A 79 -4.95 12.76 -44.27
N LEU A 80 -4.36 13.07 -43.11
CA LEU A 80 -4.33 12.17 -41.96
C LEU A 80 -5.75 12.04 -41.37
N MET A 81 -6.28 10.81 -41.39
CA MET A 81 -7.59 10.50 -40.81
C MET A 81 -7.69 10.76 -39.30
N GLN A 82 -6.55 10.81 -38.60
CA GLN A 82 -6.48 11.09 -37.16
C GLN A 82 -5.11 11.69 -36.79
N PRO A 83 -5.02 12.44 -35.67
CA PRO A 83 -3.75 12.97 -35.19
C PRO A 83 -2.71 11.88 -34.91
N LEU A 84 -1.43 12.20 -35.11
CA LEU A 84 -0.32 11.29 -34.78
C LEU A 84 -0.33 10.88 -33.30
N CYS A 85 -0.15 9.58 -33.06
CA CYS A 85 0.05 9.06 -31.71
C CYS A 85 1.48 9.36 -31.23
N LEU A 86 1.63 10.29 -30.29
CA LEU A 86 2.92 10.68 -29.73
C LEU A 86 3.28 9.96 -28.44
N VAL A 87 2.57 8.88 -28.10
CA VAL A 87 2.75 8.13 -26.85
C VAL A 87 4.21 7.72 -26.64
N GLY A 88 4.87 7.21 -27.69
CA GLY A 88 6.29 6.82 -27.68
C GLY A 88 7.30 7.95 -27.93
N SER A 89 6.84 9.19 -28.12
CA SER A 89 7.76 10.32 -28.36
C SER A 89 8.43 10.76 -27.06
N THR A 90 9.76 10.76 -27.04
CA THR A 90 10.56 11.23 -25.89
C THR A 90 10.48 12.73 -25.64
N LEU A 91 9.89 13.49 -26.58
CA LEU A 91 9.70 14.95 -26.53
C LEU A 91 8.23 15.36 -26.40
N ARG A 92 7.32 14.40 -26.15
CA ARG A 92 5.89 14.69 -25.98
C ARG A 92 5.67 15.71 -24.87
N ALA A 93 4.95 16.80 -25.19
CA ALA A 93 4.62 17.84 -24.22
C ALA A 93 3.80 17.29 -23.03
N PRO A 94 3.99 17.83 -21.81
CA PRO A 94 3.11 17.53 -20.70
C PRO A 94 1.71 18.11 -20.91
N HIS A 95 0.71 17.47 -20.28
CA HIS A 95 -0.62 18.05 -20.19
C HIS A 95 -0.59 19.31 -19.32
N GLY A 96 -1.43 20.31 -19.60
CA GLY A 96 -1.41 21.61 -18.93
C GLY A 96 -1.59 21.51 -17.41
N CYS A 97 -2.48 20.62 -16.94
CA CYS A 97 -2.66 20.41 -15.49
C CYS A 97 -1.37 19.93 -14.80
N HIS A 98 -0.63 19.02 -15.44
CA HIS A 98 0.61 18.49 -14.89
C HIS A 98 1.75 19.53 -14.95
N ALA A 99 1.81 20.34 -16.01
CA ALA A 99 2.76 21.45 -16.08
C ALA A 99 2.53 22.48 -14.96
N GLN A 100 1.26 22.82 -14.68
CA GLN A 100 0.91 23.71 -13.58
C GLN A 100 1.19 23.07 -12.21
N TYR A 101 0.89 21.78 -12.03
CA TYR A 101 1.21 21.03 -10.82
C TYR A 101 2.72 21.04 -10.53
N MET A 102 3.56 20.78 -11.55
CA MET A 102 5.01 20.90 -11.45
C MET A 102 5.46 22.30 -11.04
N ALA A 103 4.88 23.34 -11.64
CA ALA A 103 5.18 24.73 -11.30
C ALA A 103 4.82 25.06 -9.84
N ASN A 104 3.67 24.60 -9.36
CA ASN A 104 3.21 24.80 -7.98
C ASN A 104 4.14 24.12 -6.96
N MET A 105 4.68 22.93 -7.30
CA MET A 105 5.65 22.22 -6.47
C MET A 105 7.10 22.75 -6.58
N GLY A 106 7.36 23.71 -7.47
CA GLY A 106 8.72 24.19 -7.75
C GLY A 106 9.61 23.18 -8.49
N SER A 107 9.03 22.13 -9.09
CA SER A 107 9.75 21.13 -9.90
C SER A 107 9.77 21.53 -11.37
N ILE A 108 10.66 22.46 -11.74
CA ILE A 108 10.75 23.00 -13.11
C ILE A 108 11.10 21.93 -14.15
N ALA A 109 12.00 21.00 -13.83
CA ALA A 109 12.32 19.86 -14.67
C ALA A 109 12.05 18.55 -13.93
N SER A 110 11.65 17.52 -14.67
CA SER A 110 11.35 16.19 -14.14
C SER A 110 11.86 15.06 -15.02
N LEU A 111 12.33 13.99 -14.38
CA LEU A 111 12.57 12.69 -14.99
C LEU A 111 11.82 11.65 -14.18
N ALA A 112 10.84 10.98 -14.80
CA ALA A 112 10.09 9.90 -14.18
C ALA A 112 10.42 8.58 -14.89
N MET A 113 10.71 7.55 -14.10
CA MET A 113 11.07 6.23 -14.60
C MET A 113 10.22 5.17 -13.93
N ALA A 114 9.62 4.29 -14.72
CA ALA A 114 8.73 3.24 -14.25
C ALA A 114 9.50 2.10 -13.58
N VAL A 115 9.00 1.68 -12.42
CA VAL A 115 9.43 0.45 -11.74
C VAL A 115 8.37 -0.60 -12.01
N ILE A 116 8.70 -1.54 -12.90
CA ILE A 116 7.81 -2.62 -13.31
C ILE A 116 8.24 -3.90 -12.59
N ILE A 117 7.26 -4.63 -12.07
CA ILE A 117 7.42 -5.99 -11.55
C ILE A 117 6.53 -6.95 -12.33
N ASN A 118 6.85 -8.23 -12.24
CA ASN A 118 5.97 -9.27 -12.73
C ASN A 118 4.71 -9.30 -11.85
N GLY A 119 3.55 -9.28 -12.48
CA GLY A 119 2.26 -9.47 -11.82
C GLY A 119 2.15 -10.91 -11.31
N GLY A 120 1.44 -11.07 -10.19
CA GLY A 120 1.08 -12.39 -9.66
C GLY A 120 0.03 -13.08 -10.53
N GLU A 121 -0.18 -14.37 -10.29
CA GLU A 121 -1.16 -15.19 -11.03
C GLU A 121 -2.63 -14.75 -10.80
N GLU A 122 -2.88 -13.85 -9.85
CA GLU A 122 -4.21 -13.35 -9.44
C GLU A 122 -4.96 -12.59 -10.54
N GLU A 123 -4.28 -12.04 -11.55
CA GLU A 123 -4.93 -11.33 -12.68
C GLU A 123 -5.35 -12.27 -13.83
N GLY A 124 -5.39 -13.59 -13.62
CA GLY A 124 -5.85 -14.58 -14.61
C GLY A 124 -5.01 -14.64 -15.89
N THR A 125 -3.94 -13.85 -15.97
CA THR A 125 -3.10 -13.65 -17.15
C THR A 125 -1.66 -13.94 -16.74
N LYS A 126 -1.15 -15.12 -17.13
CA LYS A 126 0.28 -15.42 -17.01
C LYS A 126 1.06 -14.31 -17.74
N ASN A 127 1.99 -13.64 -17.06
CA ASN A 127 2.77 -12.46 -17.52
C ASN A 127 2.07 -11.08 -17.52
N SER A 128 1.15 -10.77 -16.61
CA SER A 128 0.77 -9.35 -16.46
C SER A 128 1.95 -8.54 -15.91
N MET A 129 2.25 -7.37 -16.48
CA MET A 129 3.26 -6.44 -15.91
C MET A 129 2.53 -5.43 -15.01
N LYS A 130 2.96 -5.34 -13.75
CA LYS A 130 2.43 -4.38 -12.77
C LYS A 130 3.36 -3.18 -12.63
N LEU A 131 2.79 -1.98 -12.66
CA LEU A 131 3.51 -0.77 -12.29
C LEU A 131 3.54 -0.70 -10.77
N TRP A 132 4.68 -1.04 -10.17
CA TRP A 132 4.82 -1.03 -8.70
C TRP A 132 4.99 0.39 -8.17
N GLY A 133 5.67 1.24 -8.94
CA GLY A 133 6.01 2.59 -8.54
C GLY A 133 6.79 3.33 -9.61
N LEU A 134 7.27 4.51 -9.24
CA LEU A 134 8.13 5.36 -10.07
C LEU A 134 9.39 5.73 -9.30
N VAL A 135 10.50 5.87 -10.01
CA VAL A 135 11.60 6.71 -9.54
C VAL A 135 11.46 8.08 -10.21
N VAL A 136 11.22 9.10 -9.40
CA VAL A 136 10.94 10.46 -9.86
C VAL A 136 12.09 11.37 -9.46
N CYS A 137 12.57 12.17 -10.39
CA CYS A 137 13.62 13.15 -10.18
C CYS A 137 13.06 14.55 -10.43
N HIS A 138 13.31 15.49 -9.51
CA HIS A 138 12.92 16.89 -9.65
C HIS A 138 14.14 17.81 -9.65
N HIS A 139 14.10 18.83 -10.50
CA HIS A 139 15.08 19.90 -10.55
C HIS A 139 14.35 21.25 -10.48
N THR A 140 14.94 22.20 -9.74
CA THR A 140 14.35 23.52 -9.50
C THR A 140 14.61 24.51 -10.64
N SER A 141 15.40 24.10 -11.64
CA SER A 141 15.69 24.84 -12.86
C SER A 141 15.51 23.92 -14.07
N PRO A 142 15.47 24.46 -15.30
CA PRO A 142 15.44 23.63 -16.49
C PRO A 142 16.60 22.66 -16.52
N ARG A 143 16.33 21.41 -16.91
CA ARG A 143 17.36 20.37 -17.00
C ARG A 143 17.01 19.36 -18.08
N CYS A 144 17.95 19.17 -19.00
CA CYS A 144 17.86 18.14 -20.02
C CYS A 144 19.06 17.20 -19.86
N ILE A 145 18.81 15.90 -19.72
CA ILE A 145 19.86 14.89 -19.69
C ILE A 145 19.92 14.14 -21.03
N PRO A 146 21.12 13.75 -21.49
CA PRO A 146 21.29 13.14 -22.80
C PRO A 146 20.62 11.76 -22.85
N PHE A 147 20.19 11.34 -24.03
CA PHE A 147 19.50 10.07 -24.22
C PHE A 147 20.28 8.84 -23.70
N PRO A 148 21.60 8.70 -23.92
CA PRO A 148 22.37 7.58 -23.36
C PRO A 148 22.25 7.47 -21.84
N LEU A 149 22.20 8.61 -21.12
CA LEU A 149 22.05 8.61 -19.67
C LEU A 149 20.63 8.20 -19.23
N ARG A 150 19.60 8.63 -19.97
CA ARG A 150 18.22 8.16 -19.75
C ARG A 150 18.11 6.65 -19.94
N TYR A 151 18.75 6.13 -20.98
CA TYR A 151 18.76 4.70 -21.28
C TYR A 151 19.52 3.88 -20.23
N ALA A 152 20.66 4.39 -19.73
CA ALA A 152 21.37 3.79 -18.61
C ALA A 152 20.51 3.75 -17.33
N CYS A 153 19.76 4.82 -17.04
CA CYS A 153 18.85 4.85 -15.90
C CYS A 153 17.67 3.87 -16.09
N GLU A 154 17.18 3.70 -17.32
CA GLU A 154 16.15 2.69 -17.63
C GLU A 154 16.64 1.27 -17.30
N PHE A 155 17.86 0.91 -17.70
CA PHE A 155 18.46 -0.38 -17.32
C PHE A 155 18.59 -0.54 -15.81
N LEU A 156 18.97 0.52 -15.11
CA LEU A 156 19.02 0.49 -13.65
C LEU A 156 17.63 0.23 -13.04
N MET A 157 16.55 0.77 -13.64
CA MET A 157 15.18 0.49 -13.20
C MET A 157 14.76 -0.95 -13.47
N GLN A 158 15.23 -1.56 -14.56
CA GLN A 158 14.98 -2.98 -14.83
C GLN A 158 15.66 -3.88 -13.79
N ALA A 159 16.93 -3.60 -13.47
CA ALA A 159 17.64 -4.31 -12.40
C ALA A 159 16.97 -4.12 -11.03
N PHE A 160 16.52 -2.89 -10.75
CA PHE A 160 15.77 -2.60 -9.52
C PHE A 160 14.45 -3.36 -9.44
N GLY A 161 13.67 -3.40 -10.53
CA GLY A 161 12.43 -4.16 -10.62
C GLY A 161 12.64 -5.66 -10.42
N LEU A 162 13.72 -6.23 -10.96
CA LEU A 162 14.06 -7.64 -10.77
C LEU A 162 14.39 -7.95 -9.31
N GLN A 163 15.26 -7.15 -8.67
CA GLN A 163 15.60 -7.35 -7.26
C GLN A 163 14.37 -7.21 -6.37
N LEU A 164 13.54 -6.19 -6.62
CA LEU A 164 12.29 -5.99 -5.90
C LEU A 164 11.36 -7.20 -6.04
N ASN A 165 11.25 -7.77 -7.24
CA ASN A 165 10.44 -8.96 -7.47
C ASN A 165 10.97 -10.18 -6.67
N MET A 166 12.29 -10.33 -6.54
CA MET A 166 12.89 -11.37 -5.69
C MET A 166 12.54 -11.16 -4.21
N GLU A 167 12.63 -9.94 -3.70
CA GLU A 167 12.24 -9.63 -2.31
C GLU A 167 10.75 -9.91 -2.05
N LEU A 168 9.88 -9.57 -3.00
CA LEU A 168 8.45 -9.85 -2.89
C LEU A 168 8.16 -11.37 -2.90
N GLN A 169 8.86 -12.14 -3.73
CA GLN A 169 8.74 -13.60 -3.76
C GLN A 169 9.22 -14.22 -2.45
N LEU A 170 10.36 -13.76 -1.90
CA LEU A 170 10.84 -14.21 -0.60
C LEU A 170 9.85 -13.88 0.52
N ALA A 171 9.26 -12.69 0.52
CA ALA A 171 8.23 -12.31 1.48
C ALA A 171 6.99 -13.21 1.39
N SER A 172 6.55 -13.55 0.17
CA SER A 172 5.45 -14.50 -0.06
C SER A 172 5.78 -15.90 0.47
N GLN A 173 6.97 -16.43 0.16
CA GLN A 173 7.41 -17.74 0.66
C GLN A 173 7.49 -17.78 2.19
N MET A 174 7.95 -16.69 2.81
CA MET A 174 7.96 -16.57 4.27
C MET A 174 6.54 -16.56 4.86
N SER A 175 5.59 -15.91 4.19
CA SER A 175 4.17 -15.96 4.55
C SER A 175 3.60 -17.37 4.42
N GLU A 176 3.85 -18.07 3.31
CA GLU A 176 3.42 -19.46 3.11
C GLU A 176 3.99 -20.41 4.17
N LYS A 177 5.28 -20.26 4.51
CA LYS A 177 5.91 -21.02 5.59
C LYS A 177 5.23 -20.73 6.94
N HIS A 178 4.85 -19.48 7.20
CA HIS A 178 4.13 -19.11 8.41
C HIS A 178 2.73 -19.74 8.44
N ILE A 179 2.01 -19.75 7.31
CA ILE A 179 0.72 -20.43 7.16
C ILE A 179 0.85 -21.93 7.46
N LEU A 180 1.84 -22.61 6.87
CA LEU A 180 2.06 -24.05 7.12
C LEU A 180 2.41 -24.33 8.59
N SER A 181 3.20 -23.45 9.21
CA SER A 181 3.52 -23.55 10.64
C SER A 181 2.25 -23.39 11.49
N THR A 182 1.37 -22.47 11.11
CA THR A 182 0.07 -22.25 11.76
C THR A 182 -0.86 -23.44 11.58
N GLN A 183 -0.89 -24.08 10.39
CA GLN A 183 -1.66 -25.31 10.17
C GLN A 183 -1.17 -26.46 11.06
N THR A 184 0.16 -26.62 11.18
CA THR A 184 0.76 -27.63 12.07
C THR A 184 0.36 -27.40 13.52
N LEU A 185 0.38 -26.13 13.95
CA LEU A 185 -0.09 -25.70 15.26
C LEU A 185 -1.57 -26.03 15.47
N LEU A 186 -2.43 -25.73 14.50
CA LEU A 186 -3.85 -26.08 14.58
C LEU A 186 -4.07 -27.59 14.71
N CYS A 187 -3.32 -28.43 13.99
CA CYS A 187 -3.40 -29.88 14.12
C CYS A 187 -3.04 -30.35 15.54
N ASP A 188 -1.97 -29.81 16.15
CA ASP A 188 -1.63 -30.10 17.55
C ASP A 188 -2.75 -29.68 18.51
N MET A 189 -3.33 -28.50 18.29
CA MET A 189 -4.40 -27.96 19.13
C MET A 189 -5.70 -28.77 19.05
N ILE A 190 -6.06 -29.30 17.87
CA ILE A 190 -7.24 -30.15 17.66
C ILE A 190 -7.11 -31.49 18.40
N LEU A 191 -5.90 -32.00 18.57
CA LEU A 191 -5.64 -33.27 19.26
C LEU A 191 -5.72 -33.17 20.79
N ARG A 192 -5.95 -31.98 21.35
CA ARG A 192 -6.03 -31.77 22.80
C ARG A 192 -7.33 -32.34 23.37
N ASP A 193 -7.24 -32.98 24.53
CA ASP A 193 -8.37 -33.63 25.22
C ASP A 193 -9.46 -32.66 25.69
N SER A 194 -9.17 -31.35 25.78
CA SER A 194 -10.10 -30.33 26.24
C SER A 194 -10.07 -29.09 25.35
N PRO A 195 -11.22 -28.47 25.02
CA PRO A 195 -11.29 -27.19 24.32
C PRO A 195 -10.54 -26.07 25.04
N THR A 196 -10.43 -26.13 26.38
CA THR A 196 -9.64 -25.15 27.16
C THR A 196 -8.14 -25.28 26.93
N GLY A 197 -7.68 -26.41 26.36
CA GLY A 197 -6.29 -26.67 26.02
C GLY A 197 -5.72 -25.64 25.05
N ILE A 198 -6.55 -25.05 24.18
CA ILE A 198 -6.12 -24.01 23.23
C ILE A 198 -5.65 -22.72 23.92
N VAL A 199 -6.08 -22.49 25.15
CA VAL A 199 -5.70 -21.35 25.99
C VAL A 199 -4.69 -21.74 27.06
N THR A 200 -4.85 -22.92 27.66
CA THR A 200 -4.08 -23.33 28.86
C THR A 200 -2.74 -23.99 28.53
N GLN A 201 -2.53 -24.45 27.31
CA GLN A 201 -1.29 -25.12 26.88
C GLN A 201 -0.54 -24.26 25.86
N SER A 202 0.78 -24.43 25.82
CA SER A 202 1.66 -23.80 24.85
C SER A 202 2.01 -24.78 23.74
N PRO A 203 1.99 -24.38 22.46
CA PRO A 203 1.53 -23.07 21.94
C PRO A 203 0.01 -22.83 22.08
N SER A 204 -0.37 -21.57 22.22
CA SER A 204 -1.74 -21.09 22.52
C SER A 204 -2.41 -20.40 21.31
N ILE A 205 -3.66 -20.00 21.46
CA ILE A 205 -4.39 -19.23 20.42
C ILE A 205 -3.75 -17.88 20.07
N MET A 206 -2.93 -17.30 20.95
CA MET A 206 -2.18 -16.06 20.62
C MET A 206 -1.06 -16.31 19.61
N ASP A 207 -0.58 -17.54 19.49
CA ASP A 207 0.49 -17.91 18.56
C ASP A 207 -0.02 -18.13 17.12
N LEU A 208 -1.34 -18.23 16.94
CA LEU A 208 -2.00 -18.38 15.64
C LEU A 208 -2.04 -17.07 14.85
N VAL A 209 -2.25 -15.95 15.54
CA VAL A 209 -2.46 -14.64 14.92
C VAL A 209 -1.71 -13.61 15.74
N LYS A 210 -0.94 -12.72 15.09
CA LYS A 210 -0.31 -11.58 15.77
C LYS A 210 -1.40 -10.74 16.45
N CYS A 211 -1.44 -10.76 17.77
CA CYS A 211 -2.43 -10.07 18.59
C CYS A 211 -1.79 -9.63 19.91
N ASP A 212 -2.42 -8.67 20.58
CA ASP A 212 -1.99 -8.24 21.92
C ASP A 212 -2.70 -9.05 23.02
N GLY A 213 -3.85 -9.64 22.69
CA GLY A 213 -4.52 -10.62 23.51
C GLY A 213 -5.50 -11.47 22.73
N ALA A 214 -5.94 -12.54 23.37
CA ALA A 214 -6.91 -13.47 22.83
C ALA A 214 -7.78 -14.03 23.97
N ALA A 215 -8.96 -14.54 23.65
CA ALA A 215 -9.80 -15.18 24.66
C ALA A 215 -10.71 -16.27 24.09
N LEU A 216 -10.99 -17.28 24.90
CA LEU A 216 -12.03 -18.27 24.65
C LEU A 216 -13.20 -18.00 25.59
N TYR A 217 -14.39 -17.83 25.04
CA TYR A 217 -15.65 -17.86 25.78
C TYR A 217 -16.34 -19.19 25.49
N TYR A 218 -16.38 -20.09 26.48
CA TYR A 218 -16.86 -21.45 26.29
C TYR A 218 -17.71 -21.90 27.47
N HIS A 219 -18.94 -22.35 27.19
CA HIS A 219 -19.91 -22.78 28.19
C HIS A 219 -20.10 -21.76 29.34
N GLY A 220 -20.16 -20.47 29.00
CA GLY A 220 -20.35 -19.38 29.96
C GLY A 220 -19.12 -19.07 30.83
N LYS A 221 -17.97 -19.70 30.57
CA LYS A 221 -16.69 -19.38 31.21
C LYS A 221 -15.81 -18.60 30.27
N TYR A 222 -15.10 -17.62 30.83
CA TYR A 222 -14.19 -16.74 30.11
C TYR A 222 -12.73 -17.09 30.41
N TRP A 223 -11.95 -17.30 29.35
CA TRP A 223 -10.53 -17.67 29.42
C TRP A 223 -9.67 -16.67 28.63
N PRO A 224 -9.23 -15.55 29.26
CA PRO A 224 -8.41 -14.53 28.63
C PRO A 224 -6.91 -14.85 28.62
N LEU A 225 -6.20 -14.31 27.63
CA LEU A 225 -4.74 -14.24 27.53
C LEU A 225 -4.31 -12.88 27.01
N GLY A 226 -3.28 -12.28 27.62
CA GLY A 226 -2.75 -10.99 27.18
C GLY A 226 -3.71 -9.82 27.45
N VAL A 227 -3.72 -8.84 26.54
CA VAL A 227 -4.55 -7.64 26.63
C VAL A 227 -5.96 -7.95 26.15
N THR A 228 -6.90 -7.99 27.07
CA THR A 228 -8.29 -8.39 26.80
C THR A 228 -9.28 -7.50 27.55
N PRO A 229 -10.53 -7.37 27.07
CA PRO A 229 -11.59 -6.75 27.86
C PRO A 229 -11.91 -7.55 29.13
N SER A 230 -12.52 -6.90 30.11
CA SER A 230 -13.02 -7.59 31.31
C SER A 230 -14.14 -8.58 30.95
N GLU A 231 -14.43 -9.54 31.84
CA GLU A 231 -15.52 -10.51 31.65
C GLU A 231 -16.88 -9.82 31.40
N SER A 232 -17.14 -8.71 32.10
CA SER A 232 -18.36 -7.92 31.89
C SER A 232 -18.43 -7.29 30.49
N GLN A 233 -17.31 -6.78 29.99
CA GLN A 233 -17.22 -6.19 28.66
C GLN A 233 -17.32 -7.24 27.56
N ILE A 234 -16.74 -8.44 27.76
CA ILE A 234 -16.89 -9.53 26.79
C ILE A 234 -18.33 -10.00 26.67
N LYS A 235 -19.08 -10.06 27.78
CA LYS A 235 -20.52 -10.39 27.73
C LYS A 235 -21.30 -9.37 26.92
N ASP A 236 -21.04 -8.08 27.13
CA ASP A 236 -21.63 -6.99 26.35
C ASP A 236 -21.28 -7.10 24.85
N ILE A 237 -20.02 -7.40 24.52
CA ILE A 237 -19.59 -7.63 23.13
C ILE A 237 -20.31 -8.84 22.51
N VAL A 238 -20.45 -9.95 23.24
CA VAL A 238 -21.16 -11.15 22.76
C VAL A 238 -22.64 -10.85 22.49
N GLU A 239 -23.29 -10.08 23.37
CA GLU A 239 -24.68 -9.65 23.18
C GLU A 239 -24.83 -8.78 21.92
N TRP A 240 -23.92 -7.83 21.72
CA TRP A 240 -23.89 -7.00 20.51
C TRP A 240 -23.65 -7.82 19.23
N LEU A 241 -22.72 -8.78 19.26
CA LEU A 241 -22.42 -9.69 18.14
C LEU A 241 -23.63 -10.54 17.77
N LEU A 242 -24.34 -11.10 18.75
CA LEU A 242 -25.54 -11.91 18.50
C LEU A 242 -26.70 -11.06 17.95
N ALA A 243 -26.84 -9.82 18.40
CA ALA A 243 -27.90 -8.92 17.95
C ALA A 243 -27.66 -8.38 16.53
N THR A 244 -26.41 -8.10 16.18
CA THR A 244 -26.06 -7.36 14.93
C THR A 244 -25.46 -8.26 13.86
N HIS A 245 -24.80 -9.35 14.27
CA HIS A 245 -24.01 -10.23 13.40
C HIS A 245 -24.31 -11.72 13.63
N GLY A 246 -25.52 -12.05 14.12
CA GLY A 246 -25.91 -13.44 14.46
C GLY A 246 -25.95 -14.41 13.27
N ASP A 247 -26.13 -13.91 12.05
CA ASP A 247 -26.16 -14.71 10.82
C ASP A 247 -24.77 -14.94 10.20
N SER A 248 -23.71 -14.38 10.80
CA SER A 248 -22.32 -14.52 10.34
C SER A 248 -21.61 -15.68 11.05
N THR A 249 -20.49 -16.14 10.48
CA THR A 249 -19.56 -17.09 11.13
C THR A 249 -18.53 -16.40 12.03
N GLY A 250 -18.52 -15.07 12.05
CA GLY A 250 -17.58 -14.25 12.79
C GLY A 250 -17.56 -12.80 12.33
N LEU A 251 -16.61 -12.02 12.85
CA LEU A 251 -16.37 -10.63 12.46
C LEU A 251 -14.87 -10.34 12.56
N SER A 252 -14.34 -9.52 11.67
CA SER A 252 -12.99 -8.95 11.77
C SER A 252 -13.07 -7.45 11.51
N THR A 253 -12.57 -6.65 12.45
CA THR A 253 -12.51 -5.18 12.35
C THR A 253 -11.22 -4.66 12.99
N ASP A 254 -10.65 -3.59 12.42
CA ASP A 254 -9.54 -2.83 13.01
C ASP A 254 -10.02 -1.74 13.98
N SER A 255 -11.32 -1.42 13.98
CA SER A 255 -11.97 -0.45 14.86
C SER A 255 -13.36 -0.94 15.28
N LEU A 256 -13.50 -1.32 16.55
CA LEU A 256 -14.80 -1.67 17.14
C LEU A 256 -15.78 -0.49 17.10
N ALA A 257 -15.27 0.74 17.21
CA ALA A 257 -16.07 1.96 17.11
C ALA A 257 -16.69 2.11 15.71
N ASP A 258 -15.87 1.97 14.66
CA ASP A 258 -16.34 2.12 13.27
C ASP A 258 -17.21 0.93 12.84
N ALA A 259 -17.00 -0.25 13.44
CA ALA A 259 -17.88 -1.40 13.28
C ALA A 259 -19.26 -1.22 13.96
N GLY A 260 -19.46 -0.15 14.73
CA GLY A 260 -20.74 0.19 15.36
C GLY A 260 -20.97 -0.43 16.73
N TYR A 261 -19.93 -0.92 17.42
CA TYR A 261 -20.05 -1.37 18.81
C TYR A 261 -20.25 -0.17 19.76
N PRO A 262 -21.40 -0.03 20.44
CA PRO A 262 -21.74 1.20 21.17
C PRO A 262 -20.80 1.53 22.34
N SER A 263 -20.30 0.50 23.02
CA SER A 263 -19.45 0.66 24.22
C SER A 263 -17.95 0.70 23.89
N ALA A 264 -17.56 0.82 22.61
CA ALA A 264 -16.16 0.77 22.18
C ALA A 264 -15.26 1.79 22.93
N ALA A 265 -15.75 2.99 23.18
CA ALA A 265 -15.00 4.03 23.90
C ALA A 265 -14.60 3.61 25.33
N SER A 266 -15.35 2.71 25.97
CA SER A 266 -15.05 2.21 27.32
C SER A 266 -13.88 1.22 27.36
N LEU A 267 -13.52 0.62 26.22
CA LEU A 267 -12.38 -0.29 26.09
C LEU A 267 -11.05 0.49 26.02
N GLY A 268 -11.10 1.76 25.62
CA GLY A 268 -9.94 2.63 25.44
C GLY A 268 -8.96 2.13 24.37
N ASP A 269 -7.72 2.64 24.43
CA ASP A 269 -6.68 2.32 23.45
C ASP A 269 -6.12 0.89 23.58
N ALA A 270 -6.47 0.17 24.66
CA ALA A 270 -5.98 -1.18 24.89
C ALA A 270 -6.65 -2.22 23.98
N VAL A 271 -7.91 -2.00 23.57
CA VAL A 271 -8.64 -2.92 22.69
C VAL A 271 -9.46 -2.11 21.69
N CYS A 272 -8.94 -1.99 20.47
CA CYS A 272 -9.60 -1.28 19.36
C CYS A 272 -9.96 -2.22 18.22
N GLY A 273 -9.03 -3.08 17.81
CA GLY A 273 -9.26 -4.10 16.78
C GLY A 273 -9.71 -5.42 17.39
N MET A 274 -10.61 -6.12 16.70
CA MET A 274 -11.12 -7.42 17.13
C MET A 274 -11.34 -8.34 15.92
N ALA A 275 -10.90 -9.59 16.06
CA ALA A 275 -11.37 -10.70 15.25
C ALA A 275 -12.08 -11.72 16.14
N VAL A 276 -13.23 -12.22 15.70
CA VAL A 276 -14.02 -13.23 16.41
C VAL A 276 -14.43 -14.35 15.46
N ALA A 277 -14.30 -15.59 15.92
CA ALA A 277 -14.80 -16.78 15.25
C ALA A 277 -15.86 -17.47 16.12
N TYR A 278 -17.00 -17.81 15.53
CA TYR A 278 -18.09 -18.48 16.24
C TYR A 278 -17.86 -19.99 16.18
N ILE A 279 -17.71 -20.62 17.34
CA ILE A 279 -17.61 -22.07 17.45
C ILE A 279 -19.03 -22.66 17.44
N THR A 280 -19.90 -22.06 18.25
CA THR A 280 -21.34 -22.31 18.28
C THR A 280 -22.05 -20.97 18.44
N SER A 281 -23.39 -20.97 18.52
CA SER A 281 -24.14 -19.74 18.85
C SER A 281 -23.90 -19.22 20.27
N ARG A 282 -23.13 -19.94 21.10
CA ARG A 282 -22.85 -19.58 22.50
C ARG A 282 -21.37 -19.55 22.86
N ASP A 283 -20.52 -20.03 21.96
CA ASP A 283 -19.10 -20.21 22.20
C ASP A 283 -18.28 -19.47 21.14
N PHE A 284 -17.30 -18.70 21.58
CA PHE A 284 -16.60 -17.71 20.76
C PHE A 284 -15.10 -17.76 21.01
N LEU A 285 -14.33 -17.59 19.95
CA LEU A 285 -12.90 -17.33 20.03
C LEU A 285 -12.60 -15.90 19.61
N PHE A 286 -11.82 -15.17 20.40
CA PHE A 286 -11.50 -13.77 20.17
C PHE A 286 -10.00 -13.55 20.05
N TRP A 287 -9.63 -12.59 19.21
CA TRP A 287 -8.31 -11.96 19.15
C TRP A 287 -8.47 -10.45 19.17
N PHE A 288 -7.63 -9.77 19.94
CA PHE A 288 -7.68 -8.33 20.18
C PHE A 288 -6.37 -7.66 19.78
N ARG A 289 -6.49 -6.42 19.31
CA ARG A 289 -5.36 -5.52 19.08
C ARG A 289 -5.62 -4.16 19.69
N SER A 290 -4.57 -3.61 20.27
CA SER A 290 -4.53 -2.26 20.82
C SER A 290 -4.50 -1.23 19.69
N HIS A 291 -4.84 0.01 20.01
CA HIS A 291 -4.65 1.13 19.12
C HIS A 291 -3.17 1.22 18.72
N THR A 292 -2.90 1.25 17.41
CA THR A 292 -1.59 1.61 16.90
C THR A 292 -1.71 2.91 16.13
N ALA A 293 -1.01 3.95 16.60
CA ALA A 293 -1.02 5.24 15.94
C ALA A 293 -0.47 5.09 14.51
N LYS A 294 -1.34 5.25 13.51
CA LYS A 294 -0.94 5.33 12.10
C LYS A 294 -1.13 6.77 11.65
N GLU A 295 -0.06 7.55 11.68
CA GLU A 295 -0.08 8.92 11.15
C GLU A 295 0.24 8.87 9.65
N VAL A 296 -0.76 9.19 8.81
CA VAL A 296 -0.57 9.34 7.36
C VAL A 296 -0.41 10.82 7.05
N LYS A 297 0.79 11.21 6.59
CA LYS A 297 1.09 12.58 6.21
C LYS A 297 0.78 12.77 4.73
N TRP A 298 -0.14 13.68 4.41
CA TRP A 298 -0.53 13.96 3.03
C TRP A 298 0.22 15.17 2.49
N GLY A 299 0.78 15.04 1.28
CA GLY A 299 1.49 16.10 0.55
C GLY A 299 0.57 17.14 -0.09
N GLY A 300 -0.53 17.49 0.57
CA GLY A 300 -1.60 18.32 0.03
C GLY A 300 -2.97 17.74 0.38
N ALA A 301 -3.74 17.36 -0.64
CA ALA A 301 -5.06 16.76 -0.48
C ALA A 301 -4.99 15.32 0.07
N LYS A 302 -6.00 14.92 0.83
CA LYS A 302 -6.18 13.52 1.25
C LYS A 302 -6.78 12.72 0.11
N HIS A 303 -6.43 11.43 0.00
CA HIS A 303 -7.10 10.54 -0.95
C HIS A 303 -8.51 10.18 -0.47
N HIS A 304 -9.50 10.34 -1.35
CA HIS A 304 -10.85 9.83 -1.17
C HIS A 304 -11.14 8.75 -2.23
N PRO A 305 -11.57 7.53 -1.84
CA PRO A 305 -11.82 6.44 -2.79
C PRO A 305 -12.90 6.71 -3.84
N GLU A 306 -13.78 7.68 -3.59
CA GLU A 306 -14.86 8.08 -4.51
C GLU A 306 -14.39 9.02 -5.62
N ASP A 307 -13.22 9.66 -5.44
CA ASP A 307 -12.66 10.58 -6.43
C ASP A 307 -12.22 9.80 -7.67
N LYS A 308 -12.61 10.30 -8.85
CA LYS A 308 -12.22 9.74 -10.14
C LYS A 308 -11.52 10.81 -10.98
N ASP A 309 -10.59 10.35 -11.81
CA ASP A 309 -9.82 11.16 -12.76
C ASP A 309 -10.69 11.98 -13.74
#